data_AF-A0A6N6PTT2-F1
#
_entry.id   AF-A0A6N6PTT2-F1
#
_cell.length_a   1.000
_cell.length_b   1.000
_cell.length_c   1.000
_cell.angle_alpha   90.00
_cell.angle_beta   90.00
_cell.angle_gamma   90.00
#
_symmetry.space_group_name_H-M   'P 1'
#
loop_
_entity.id
_entity.type
_entity.pdbx_description
1 polymer ?
#
loop_
_entity_poly.entity_id
_entity_poly.type
_entity_poly.pdbx_seq_one_letter_code
_entity_poly.pdbx_strand_id
1 'polypeptide(L)'
;MSCAARDAFSLIEVLVVTGLLSVIIIGLVLMFGQTQRAFKLGTTQVDVLESGRLVSEMMRRELSQMVPANVVNATNFLVEQSPPARYGPPLVPNQYVQDLAGSSFKRANRTQQLLFLTRNNQDWTSVGYLVGGTNNGIGSLYRFEYKTRPSFSPLLHTGFFDFDAANLYRFDLPSTNMSRLIEGVVHFRCLVYDTLGRQLTATSIVNNVSLQLDALGTDPKCAFYSNAVPASVELELGILEEKAAERARSIGDATARANFLAQQASKVHIFRWRVPVRNVDPSAYP
;
A
#
# COMPACT_ATOMS: atom_id res chain seq x y z
N MET A 1 4.71 -76.03 -41.66
CA MET A 1 4.97 -75.09 -40.54
C MET A 1 5.82 -73.96 -41.10
N SER A 2 5.19 -72.84 -41.48
CA SER A 2 5.88 -71.67 -42.02
C SER A 2 6.59 -70.93 -40.90
N CYS A 3 7.92 -70.85 -40.98
CA CYS A 3 8.75 -70.10 -40.06
C CYS A 3 8.55 -68.61 -40.36
N ALA A 4 7.85 -67.89 -39.49
CA ALA A 4 7.72 -66.44 -39.58
C ALA A 4 9.07 -65.80 -39.28
N ALA A 5 9.70 -65.21 -40.29
CA ALA A 5 10.85 -64.34 -40.08
C ALA A 5 10.39 -63.17 -39.19
N ARG A 6 10.89 -63.12 -37.97
CA ARG A 6 10.71 -61.96 -37.08
C ARG A 6 11.65 -60.87 -37.58
N ASP A 7 11.08 -59.86 -38.22
CA ASP A 7 11.80 -58.62 -38.51
C ASP A 7 12.27 -58.00 -37.18
N ALA A 8 13.58 -57.93 -37.01
CA ALA A 8 14.22 -57.28 -35.87
C ALA A 8 14.71 -55.89 -36.28
N PHE A 9 14.34 -54.87 -35.51
CA PHE A 9 14.74 -53.48 -35.77
C PHE A 9 16.27 -53.31 -35.76
N SER A 10 16.77 -52.51 -36.71
CA SER A 10 18.20 -52.23 -36.82
C SER A 10 18.68 -51.31 -35.68
N LEU A 11 19.92 -51.50 -35.23
CA LEU A 11 20.52 -50.73 -34.14
C LEU A 11 20.53 -49.22 -34.43
N ILE A 12 20.72 -48.83 -35.71
CA ILE A 12 20.65 -47.43 -36.13
C ILE A 12 19.23 -46.85 -36.06
N GLU A 13 18.22 -47.67 -36.35
CA GLU A 13 16.81 -47.28 -36.32
C GLU A 13 16.36 -47.02 -34.89
N VAL A 14 16.77 -47.88 -33.94
CA VAL A 14 16.53 -47.66 -32.50
C VAL A 14 17.28 -46.42 -31.99
N LEU A 15 18.50 -46.16 -32.47
CA LEU A 15 19.29 -44.98 -32.06
C LEU A 15 18.67 -43.68 -32.59
N VAL A 16 18.13 -43.69 -33.80
CA VAL A 16 17.40 -42.54 -34.38
C VAL A 16 16.09 -42.30 -33.62
N VAL A 17 15.31 -43.35 -33.34
CA VAL A 17 14.04 -43.23 -32.61
C VAL A 17 14.26 -42.70 -31.19
N THR A 18 15.24 -43.25 -30.48
CA THR A 18 15.57 -42.80 -29.11
C THR A 18 16.12 -41.38 -29.09
N GLY A 19 16.93 -41.00 -30.08
CA GLY A 19 17.39 -39.62 -30.26
C GLY A 19 16.24 -38.63 -30.51
N LEU A 20 15.34 -38.97 -31.44
CA LEU A 20 14.21 -38.11 -31.80
C LEU A 20 13.20 -37.98 -30.65
N LEU A 21 12.91 -39.08 -29.94
CA LEU A 21 12.06 -39.08 -28.75
C LEU A 21 12.67 -38.24 -27.63
N SER A 22 14.00 -38.30 -27.43
CA SER A 22 14.70 -37.47 -26.44
C SER A 22 14.59 -35.98 -26.76
N VAL A 23 14.78 -35.60 -28.03
CA VAL A 23 14.65 -34.20 -28.48
C VAL A 23 13.23 -33.68 -28.25
N ILE A 24 12.20 -34.47 -28.58
CA ILE A 24 10.80 -34.09 -28.36
C ILE A 24 10.51 -33.91 -26.87
N ILE A 25 10.95 -34.84 -26.01
CA ILE A 25 10.74 -34.73 -24.56
C ILE A 25 11.40 -33.46 -24.02
N ILE A 26 12.64 -33.18 -24.40
CA ILE A 26 13.34 -31.95 -23.96
C ILE A 26 12.57 -30.71 -24.42
N GLY A 27 12.13 -30.67 -25.67
CA GLY A 27 11.32 -29.56 -26.20
C GLY A 27 10.02 -29.35 -25.42
N LEU A 28 9.28 -30.42 -25.15
CA LEU A 28 8.02 -30.37 -24.38
C LEU A 28 8.24 -29.97 -22.93
N VAL A 29 9.30 -30.48 -22.27
CA VAL A 29 9.64 -30.11 -20.89
C VAL A 29 9.99 -28.63 -20.79
N LEU A 30 10.74 -28.09 -21.76
CA LEU A 30 11.07 -26.66 -21.80
C LEU A 30 9.82 -25.79 -21.98
N MET A 31 8.95 -26.13 -22.93
CA MET A 31 7.70 -25.39 -23.17
C MET A 31 6.74 -25.49 -21.97
N PHE A 32 6.60 -26.68 -21.39
CA PHE A 32 5.78 -26.88 -20.21
C PHE A 32 6.29 -26.05 -19.03
N GLY A 33 7.60 -26.05 -18.78
CA GLY A 33 8.21 -25.21 -17.75
C GLY A 33 7.94 -23.71 -17.95
N GLN A 34 7.98 -23.22 -19.19
CA GLN A 34 7.62 -21.84 -19.51
C GLN A 34 6.14 -21.54 -19.23
N THR A 35 5.23 -22.41 -19.67
CA THR A 35 3.78 -22.25 -19.42
C THR A 35 3.43 -22.29 -17.93
N GLN A 36 4.05 -23.19 -17.15
CA GLN A 36 3.89 -23.25 -15.70
C GLN A 36 4.36 -21.98 -15.01
N ARG A 37 5.52 -21.45 -15.43
CA ARG A 37 6.05 -20.20 -14.88
C ARG A 37 5.12 -19.02 -15.20
N ALA A 38 4.64 -18.92 -16.43
CA ALA A 38 3.72 -17.88 -16.85
C ALA A 38 2.39 -17.98 -16.08
N PHE A 39 1.84 -19.19 -15.93
CA PHE A 39 0.62 -19.43 -15.16
C PHE A 39 0.79 -19.02 -13.69
N LYS A 40 1.88 -19.43 -13.03
CA LYS A 40 2.15 -19.07 -11.63
C LYS A 40 2.29 -17.56 -11.43
N LEU A 41 2.92 -16.85 -12.38
CA LEU A 41 3.00 -15.39 -12.35
C LEU A 41 1.61 -14.75 -12.49
N GLY A 42 0.78 -15.28 -13.39
CA GLY A 42 -0.61 -14.84 -13.57
C GLY A 42 -1.44 -14.98 -12.28
N THR A 43 -1.37 -16.12 -11.61
CA THR A 43 -2.10 -16.34 -10.35
C THR A 43 -1.68 -15.33 -9.27
N THR A 44 -0.37 -15.16 -9.04
CA THR A 44 0.12 -14.20 -8.02
C THR A 44 -0.27 -12.76 -8.34
N GLN A 45 -0.37 -12.42 -9.63
CA GLN A 45 -0.81 -11.09 -10.03
C GLN A 45 -2.30 -10.88 -9.74
N VAL A 46 -3.13 -11.89 -9.99
CA VAL A 46 -4.57 -11.83 -9.70
C VAL A 46 -4.81 -11.67 -8.20
N ASP A 47 -4.07 -12.37 -7.34
CA ASP A 47 -4.22 -12.27 -5.89
C ASP A 47 -3.94 -10.84 -5.37
N VAL A 48 -2.88 -10.21 -5.88
CA VAL A 48 -2.54 -8.80 -5.53
C VAL A 48 -3.60 -7.83 -6.06
N LEU A 49 -4.10 -8.05 -7.27
CA LEU A 49 -5.14 -7.20 -7.86
C LEU A 49 -6.48 -7.34 -7.13
N GLU A 50 -6.84 -8.55 -6.71
CA GLU A 50 -8.06 -8.80 -5.95
C GLU A 50 -8.01 -8.13 -4.59
N SER A 51 -6.94 -8.35 -3.84
CA SER A 51 -6.74 -7.75 -2.52
C SER A 51 -6.65 -6.22 -2.57
N GLY A 52 -5.94 -5.66 -3.55
CA GLY A 52 -5.91 -4.21 -3.78
C GLY A 52 -7.29 -3.62 -4.12
N ARG A 53 -8.09 -4.31 -4.93
CA ARG A 53 -9.47 -3.91 -5.24
C ARG A 53 -10.38 -3.95 -4.01
N LEU A 54 -10.24 -4.97 -3.16
CA LEU A 54 -11.02 -5.09 -1.92
C LEU A 54 -10.72 -3.92 -0.97
N VAL A 55 -9.43 -3.64 -0.74
CA VAL A 55 -8.99 -2.54 0.13
C VAL A 55 -9.44 -1.19 -0.41
N SER A 56 -9.21 -0.92 -1.70
CA SER A 56 -9.62 0.35 -2.32
C SER A 56 -11.13 0.59 -2.25
N GLU A 57 -11.97 -0.43 -2.51
CA GLU A 57 -13.42 -0.30 -2.42
C GLU A 57 -13.89 -0.07 -0.98
N MET A 58 -13.24 -0.72 -0.01
CA MET A 58 -13.49 -0.47 1.41
C MET A 58 -13.15 0.96 1.80
N MET A 59 -11.93 1.42 1.51
CA MET A 59 -11.47 2.77 1.84
C MET A 59 -12.33 3.83 1.14
N ARG A 60 -12.67 3.62 -0.13
CA ARG A 60 -13.52 4.53 -0.92
C ARG A 60 -14.89 4.72 -0.26
N ARG A 61 -15.51 3.63 0.17
CA ARG A 61 -16.81 3.68 0.85
C ARG A 61 -16.72 4.45 2.16
N GLU A 62 -15.73 4.17 3.00
CA GLU A 62 -15.59 4.82 4.31
C GLU A 62 -15.24 6.31 4.17
N LEU A 63 -14.30 6.66 3.30
CA LEU A 63 -13.94 8.05 3.04
C LEU A 63 -15.11 8.86 2.47
N SER A 64 -15.99 8.25 1.68
CA SER A 64 -17.18 8.93 1.16
C SER A 64 -18.21 9.26 2.26
N GLN A 65 -18.13 8.59 3.41
CA GLN A 65 -18.98 8.81 4.59
C GLN A 65 -18.36 9.77 5.60
N MET A 66 -17.27 10.46 5.24
CA MET A 66 -16.63 11.44 6.09
C MET A 66 -17.59 12.60 6.41
N VAL A 67 -17.62 13.03 7.67
CA VAL A 67 -18.53 14.05 8.19
C VAL A 67 -17.78 15.02 9.12
N PRO A 68 -17.97 16.34 9.00
CA PRO A 68 -17.44 17.29 9.96
C PRO A 68 -18.15 17.19 11.32
N ALA A 69 -17.38 17.23 12.42
CA ALA A 69 -17.91 17.17 13.79
C ALA A 69 -18.73 18.40 14.19
N ASN A 70 -18.44 19.57 13.60
CA ASN A 70 -18.96 20.88 14.00
C ASN A 70 -18.70 21.19 15.49
N VAL A 71 -17.57 20.71 16.00
CA VAL A 71 -17.10 20.93 17.38
C VAL A 71 -15.77 21.66 17.33
N VAL A 72 -15.64 22.73 18.11
CA VAL A 72 -14.41 23.53 18.19
C VAL A 72 -13.22 22.62 18.51
N ASN A 73 -12.15 22.74 17.74
CA ASN A 73 -10.90 21.95 17.84
C ASN A 73 -11.07 20.43 17.61
N ALA A 74 -12.24 19.93 17.25
CA ALA A 74 -12.40 18.53 16.88
C ALA A 74 -11.71 18.24 15.55
N THR A 75 -10.78 17.28 15.53
CA THR A 75 -10.06 16.87 14.30
C THR A 75 -10.96 15.96 13.45
N ASN A 76 -11.44 16.46 12.31
CA ASN A 76 -12.32 15.72 11.40
C ASN A 76 -11.56 14.86 10.40
N PHE A 77 -10.41 15.36 9.96
CA PHE A 77 -9.52 14.71 9.01
C PHE A 77 -8.09 15.09 9.35
N LEU A 78 -7.19 14.13 9.27
CA LEU A 78 -5.77 14.35 9.41
C LEU A 78 -5.02 13.39 8.49
N VAL A 79 -4.13 13.92 7.67
CA VAL A 79 -3.09 13.16 7.00
C VAL A 79 -1.75 13.71 7.43
N GLU A 80 -0.82 12.83 7.73
CA GLU A 80 0.56 13.20 7.98
C GLU A 80 1.50 12.09 7.51
N GLN A 81 2.76 12.43 7.34
CA GLN A 81 3.78 11.42 7.07
C GLN A 81 3.80 10.43 8.25
N SER A 82 3.79 9.13 7.94
CA SER A 82 4.03 8.10 8.94
C SER A 82 5.37 8.41 9.58
N PRO A 83 5.46 8.54 10.91
CA PRO A 83 6.53 9.27 11.57
C PRO A 83 7.90 8.74 11.15
N PRO A 84 8.76 9.56 10.51
CA PRO A 84 10.19 9.34 10.60
C PRO A 84 10.64 9.93 11.94
N ALA A 85 11.31 9.13 12.76
CA ALA A 85 12.30 9.63 13.74
C ALA A 85 11.88 10.22 15.10
N ARG A 86 10.64 10.13 15.62
CA ARG A 86 10.47 10.37 17.09
C ARG A 86 11.07 9.25 17.94
N TYR A 87 11.04 8.01 17.44
CA TYR A 87 11.52 6.80 18.15
C TYR A 87 12.20 5.76 17.24
N GLY A 88 12.46 6.09 15.97
CA GLY A 88 12.98 5.17 14.96
C GLY A 88 14.50 5.30 14.74
N PRO A 89 15.18 4.23 14.28
CA PRO A 89 16.55 4.34 13.79
C PRO A 89 16.63 5.33 12.60
N PRO A 90 17.82 5.88 12.29
CA PRO A 90 18.00 6.76 11.15
C PRO A 90 17.48 6.11 9.86
N LEU A 91 16.85 6.91 9.00
CA LEU A 91 16.34 6.47 7.70
C LEU A 91 17.48 5.84 6.89
N VAL A 92 17.25 4.65 6.35
CA VAL A 92 18.25 3.98 5.51
C VAL A 92 18.22 4.63 4.11
N PRO A 93 19.37 4.93 3.50
CA PRO A 93 19.42 5.40 2.12
C PRO A 93 18.64 4.47 1.18
N ASN A 94 17.90 5.03 0.22
CA ASN A 94 17.06 4.32 -0.77
C ASN A 94 15.90 3.47 -0.22
N GLN A 95 15.58 3.50 1.07
CA GLN A 95 14.50 2.68 1.67
C GLN A 95 13.13 2.88 1.02
N TYR A 96 12.85 4.08 0.51
CA TYR A 96 11.61 4.43 -0.19
C TYR A 96 11.87 4.97 -1.59
N VAL A 97 12.91 4.50 -2.27
CA VAL A 97 13.21 4.93 -3.65
C VAL A 97 13.31 3.69 -4.52
N GLN A 98 12.63 3.71 -5.67
CA GLN A 98 12.68 2.61 -6.63
C GLN A 98 13.15 3.10 -7.99
N ASP A 99 14.06 2.35 -8.61
CA ASP A 99 14.58 2.63 -9.94
C ASP A 99 13.56 2.13 -10.98
N LEU A 100 13.15 3.01 -11.90
CA LEU A 100 12.21 2.65 -12.95
C LEU A 100 12.96 1.96 -14.10
N ALA A 101 12.54 0.73 -14.42
CA ALA A 101 13.19 -0.10 -15.42
C ALA A 101 13.33 0.63 -16.77
N GLY A 102 14.52 0.55 -17.36
CA GLY A 102 14.81 1.18 -18.65
C GLY A 102 14.98 2.70 -18.61
N SER A 103 15.10 3.32 -17.42
CA SER A 103 15.30 4.76 -17.29
C SER A 103 16.24 5.12 -16.13
N SER A 104 16.71 6.36 -16.11
CA SER A 104 17.38 6.95 -14.93
C SER A 104 16.40 7.57 -13.93
N PHE A 105 15.09 7.51 -14.20
CA PHE A 105 14.06 8.05 -13.32
C PHE A 105 13.84 7.13 -12.13
N LYS A 106 13.54 7.77 -11.00
CA LYS A 106 13.27 7.09 -9.72
C LYS A 106 11.88 7.43 -9.23
N ARG A 107 11.17 6.44 -8.70
CA ARG A 107 9.92 6.62 -7.96
C ARG A 107 10.24 6.78 -6.48
N ALA A 108 9.81 7.89 -5.90
CA ALA A 108 9.87 8.09 -4.46
C ALA A 108 8.58 7.54 -3.84
N ASN A 109 8.71 6.49 -3.03
CA ASN A 109 7.62 5.98 -2.22
C ASN A 109 7.43 6.82 -0.96
N ARG A 110 6.19 6.83 -0.48
CA ARG A 110 5.78 7.56 0.72
C ARG A 110 4.92 6.64 1.56
N THR A 111 5.05 6.76 2.86
CA THR A 111 4.16 6.13 3.83
C THR A 111 3.58 7.26 4.66
N GLN A 112 2.30 7.54 4.42
CA GLN A 112 1.52 8.46 5.21
C GLN A 112 0.57 7.68 6.12
N GLN A 113 -0.04 8.39 7.03
CA GLN A 113 -1.11 7.88 7.87
C GLN A 113 -2.26 8.86 7.75
N LEU A 114 -3.47 8.33 7.73
CA LEU A 114 -4.68 9.12 7.57
C LEU A 114 -5.68 8.75 8.67
N LEU A 115 -6.44 9.73 9.11
CA LEU A 115 -7.51 9.62 10.08
C LEU A 115 -8.68 10.47 9.62
N PHE A 116 -9.90 9.97 9.78
CA PHE A 116 -11.11 10.73 9.52
C PHE A 116 -12.27 10.28 10.39
N LEU A 117 -13.24 11.17 10.53
CA LEU A 117 -14.46 10.89 11.27
C LEU A 117 -15.59 10.46 10.35
N THR A 118 -16.28 9.43 10.77
CA THR A 118 -17.58 9.04 10.25
C THR A 118 -18.61 9.11 11.35
N ARG A 119 -19.87 9.24 10.97
CA ARG A 119 -20.99 9.32 11.90
C ARG A 119 -22.08 8.35 11.47
N ASN A 120 -22.54 7.53 12.41
CA ASN A 120 -23.74 6.72 12.24
C ASN A 120 -24.74 7.10 13.33
N ASN A 121 -25.80 7.82 12.96
CA ASN A 121 -26.78 8.40 13.89
C ASN A 121 -26.14 9.29 14.97
N GLN A 122 -26.01 8.78 16.19
CA GLN A 122 -25.44 9.49 17.35
C GLN A 122 -24.03 9.02 17.69
N ASP A 123 -23.57 7.93 17.07
CA ASP A 123 -22.26 7.36 17.32
C ASP A 123 -21.24 7.94 16.33
N TRP A 124 -20.14 8.46 16.87
CA TRP A 124 -19.01 8.90 16.06
C TRP A 124 -17.94 7.83 16.07
N THR A 125 -17.40 7.56 14.89
CA THR A 125 -16.37 6.56 14.69
C THR A 125 -15.18 7.22 14.02
N SER A 126 -14.05 7.20 14.71
CA SER A 126 -12.75 7.58 14.19
C SER A 126 -12.18 6.39 13.42
N VAL A 127 -11.92 6.58 12.14
CA VAL A 127 -11.37 5.57 11.24
C VAL A 127 -9.99 6.03 10.79
N GLY A 128 -9.00 5.16 10.93
CA GLY A 128 -7.62 5.47 10.58
C GLY A 128 -7.00 4.40 9.70
N TYR A 129 -6.04 4.80 8.86
CA TYR A 129 -5.22 3.89 8.07
C TYR A 129 -3.76 4.27 8.18
N LEU A 130 -2.91 3.27 8.42
CA LEU A 130 -1.47 3.44 8.50
C LEU A 130 -0.76 2.18 8.03
N VAL A 131 0.50 2.33 7.63
CA VAL A 131 1.37 1.20 7.29
C VAL A 131 2.25 0.89 8.49
N GLY A 132 2.11 -0.31 9.05
CA GLY A 132 2.97 -0.84 10.11
C GLY A 132 4.21 -1.55 9.55
N GLY A 133 5.28 -1.62 10.33
CA GLY A 133 6.52 -2.33 9.96
C GLY A 133 7.40 -1.61 8.93
N THR A 134 7.20 -0.31 8.70
CA THR A 134 7.84 0.46 7.61
C THR A 134 9.36 0.57 7.73
N ASN A 135 9.96 0.27 8.90
CA ASN A 135 11.43 0.22 9.10
C ASN A 135 12.15 -0.73 8.13
N ASN A 136 11.44 -1.66 7.51
CA ASN A 136 12.00 -2.60 6.55
C ASN A 136 11.87 -2.16 5.09
N GLY A 137 11.28 -0.99 4.81
CA GLY A 137 10.94 -0.52 3.46
C GLY A 137 9.70 -1.21 2.87
N ILE A 138 9.14 -2.17 3.59
CA ILE A 138 7.93 -2.90 3.27
C ILE A 138 7.14 -3.14 4.56
N GLY A 139 5.83 -2.94 4.51
CA GLY A 139 4.96 -3.01 5.67
C GLY A 139 3.62 -3.68 5.39
N SER A 140 2.72 -3.55 6.35
CA SER A 140 1.34 -4.02 6.24
C SER A 140 0.39 -2.85 6.49
N LEU A 141 -0.68 -2.73 5.71
CA LEU A 141 -1.71 -1.73 5.95
C LEU A 141 -2.62 -2.20 7.08
N TYR A 142 -2.82 -1.32 8.06
CA TYR A 142 -3.72 -1.50 9.18
C TYR A 142 -4.86 -0.50 9.09
N ARG A 143 -6.06 -0.96 9.47
CA ARG A 143 -7.24 -0.13 9.71
C ARG A 143 -7.48 -0.01 11.20
N PHE A 144 -7.55 1.21 11.69
CA PHE A 144 -7.94 1.56 13.05
C PHE A 144 -9.41 1.95 13.09
N GLU A 145 -10.11 1.54 14.15
CA GLU A 145 -11.50 1.96 14.40
C GLU A 145 -11.73 2.24 15.88
N TYR A 146 -12.11 3.46 16.22
CA TYR A 146 -12.43 3.83 17.59
C TYR A 146 -13.73 4.61 17.68
N LYS A 147 -14.67 4.13 18.48
CA LYS A 147 -15.96 4.77 18.71
C LYS A 147 -15.89 5.69 19.92
N THR A 148 -16.27 6.95 19.73
CA THR A 148 -16.29 7.96 20.80
C THR A 148 -17.29 9.07 20.48
N ARG A 149 -17.35 10.10 21.32
CA ARG A 149 -18.15 11.30 21.10
C ARG A 149 -17.21 12.51 20.95
N PRO A 150 -17.31 13.34 19.89
CA PRO A 150 -16.39 14.47 19.65
C PRO A 150 -16.34 15.48 20.80
N SER A 151 -17.47 15.65 21.50
CA SER A 151 -17.59 16.54 22.66
C SER A 151 -16.73 16.11 23.86
N PHE A 152 -16.30 14.84 23.94
CA PHE A 152 -15.53 14.29 25.05
C PHE A 152 -14.03 14.23 24.79
N SER A 153 -13.61 14.25 23.53
CA SER A 153 -12.20 14.38 23.14
C SER A 153 -12.11 15.14 21.82
N PRO A 154 -11.84 16.46 21.81
CA PRO A 154 -11.61 17.19 20.56
C PRO A 154 -10.37 16.68 19.81
N LEU A 155 -9.45 16.03 20.54
CA LEU A 155 -8.30 15.34 19.98
C LEU A 155 -8.64 13.85 19.77
N LEU A 156 -9.51 13.57 18.80
CA LEU A 156 -9.96 12.21 18.43
C LEU A 156 -8.86 11.29 17.90
N HIS A 157 -7.61 11.71 18.03
CA HIS A 157 -6.41 11.15 17.44
C HIS A 157 -5.37 10.66 18.47
N THR A 158 -5.56 10.95 19.76
CA THR A 158 -4.56 10.69 20.82
C THR A 158 -4.23 9.20 21.00
N GLY A 159 -5.14 8.28 20.65
CA GLY A 159 -4.84 6.84 20.59
C GLY A 159 -4.14 6.41 19.29
N PHE A 160 -4.53 7.00 18.16
CA PHE A 160 -4.08 6.58 16.84
C PHE A 160 -2.60 6.94 16.58
N PHE A 161 -2.16 8.15 16.95
CA PHE A 161 -0.81 8.64 16.64
C PHE A 161 0.22 8.48 17.77
N ASP A 162 -0.17 8.60 19.04
CA ASP A 162 0.80 8.65 20.15
C ASP A 162 1.18 7.28 20.74
N PHE A 163 0.28 6.29 20.74
CA PHE A 163 0.50 5.01 21.45
C PHE A 163 0.59 3.78 20.54
N ASP A 164 -0.09 3.75 19.40
CA ASP A 164 -0.18 2.54 18.57
C ASP A 164 0.67 2.61 17.29
N ALA A 165 0.82 3.79 16.69
CA ALA A 165 1.71 3.98 15.56
C ALA A 165 3.16 3.61 15.92
N ALA A 166 3.66 3.93 17.13
CA ALA A 166 5.03 3.58 17.54
C ALA A 166 5.24 2.06 17.68
N ASN A 167 4.25 1.33 18.22
CA ASN A 167 4.31 -0.12 18.40
C ASN A 167 4.19 -0.88 17.07
N LEU A 168 3.31 -0.43 16.17
CA LEU A 168 3.18 -1.00 14.82
C LEU A 168 4.32 -0.58 13.89
N TYR A 169 4.81 0.64 14.01
CA TYR A 169 5.96 1.16 13.27
C TYR A 169 7.23 0.35 13.55
N ARG A 170 7.46 -0.04 14.82
CA ARG A 170 8.71 -0.66 15.27
C ARG A 170 8.66 -2.18 15.41
N PHE A 171 7.53 -2.78 15.77
CA PHE A 171 7.49 -4.17 16.22
C PHE A 171 6.36 -5.03 15.60
N ASP A 172 5.55 -4.48 14.69
CA ASP A 172 4.37 -5.19 14.11
C ASP A 172 3.49 -5.85 15.18
N LEU A 173 3.40 -5.21 16.35
CA LEU A 173 2.70 -5.76 17.52
C LEU A 173 1.19 -5.57 17.38
N PRO A 174 0.37 -6.52 17.88
CA PRO A 174 -1.06 -6.34 17.98
C PRO A 174 -1.38 -5.05 18.76
N SER A 175 -2.07 -4.13 18.09
CA SER A 175 -2.53 -2.87 18.66
C SER A 175 -4.04 -2.96 18.91
N THR A 176 -4.50 -2.35 20.00
CA THR A 176 -5.94 -2.34 20.31
C THR A 176 -6.67 -1.57 19.21
N ASN A 177 -7.81 -2.09 18.76
CA ASN A 177 -8.64 -1.44 17.74
C ASN A 177 -8.04 -1.38 16.33
N MET A 178 -7.00 -2.17 16.04
CA MET A 178 -6.43 -2.27 14.70
C MET A 178 -6.66 -3.64 14.06
N SER A 179 -6.99 -3.62 12.77
CA SER A 179 -7.15 -4.80 11.93
C SER A 179 -6.19 -4.73 10.75
N ARG A 180 -5.41 -5.78 10.56
CA ARG A 180 -4.50 -5.90 9.41
C ARG A 180 -5.31 -6.17 8.15
N LEU A 181 -5.06 -5.42 7.09
CA LEU A 181 -5.81 -5.54 5.82
C LEU A 181 -5.02 -6.29 4.75
N ILE A 182 -3.78 -5.86 4.54
CA ILE A 182 -2.94 -6.37 3.45
C ILE A 182 -1.47 -6.23 3.79
N GLU A 183 -0.67 -7.16 3.29
CA GLU A 183 0.77 -7.17 3.42
C GLU A 183 1.47 -6.63 2.17
N GLY A 184 2.76 -6.34 2.29
CA GLY A 184 3.59 -6.00 1.13
C GLY A 184 3.44 -4.56 0.69
N VAL A 185 2.94 -3.67 1.57
CA VAL A 185 2.71 -2.27 1.25
C VAL A 185 4.02 -1.51 1.30
N VAL A 186 4.39 -0.92 0.17
CA VAL A 186 5.62 -0.11 0.00
C VAL A 186 5.31 1.37 -0.21
N HIS A 187 4.08 1.69 -0.61
CA HIS A 187 3.62 3.04 -0.87
C HIS A 187 2.20 3.20 -0.33
N PHE A 188 1.97 4.25 0.45
CA PHE A 188 0.65 4.66 0.89
C PHE A 188 0.67 6.18 1.06
N ARG A 189 -0.07 6.89 0.21
CA ARG A 189 -0.11 8.35 0.16
C ARG A 189 -1.54 8.83 -0.01
N CYS A 190 -1.86 9.95 0.62
CA CYS A 190 -3.14 10.62 0.55
C CYS A 190 -2.94 12.07 0.13
N LEU A 191 -3.50 12.42 -1.02
CA LEU A 191 -3.53 13.77 -1.56
C LEU A 191 -4.88 14.40 -1.26
N VAL A 192 -4.85 15.65 -0.83
CA VAL A 192 -6.04 16.39 -0.44
C VAL A 192 -6.34 17.47 -1.45
N TYR A 193 -7.62 17.65 -1.78
CA TYR A 193 -8.09 18.66 -2.72
C TYR A 193 -9.19 19.54 -2.14
N ASP A 194 -9.18 20.80 -2.55
CA ASP A 194 -10.21 21.78 -2.22
C ASP A 194 -11.46 21.64 -3.12
N THR A 195 -12.46 22.48 -2.85
CA THR A 195 -13.74 22.53 -3.59
C THR A 195 -13.60 22.94 -5.04
N LEU A 196 -12.49 23.58 -5.41
CA LEU A 196 -12.14 23.93 -6.80
C LEU A 196 -11.34 22.81 -7.49
N GLY A 197 -11.11 21.69 -6.80
CA GLY A 197 -10.36 20.55 -7.31
C GLY A 197 -8.85 20.76 -7.34
N ARG A 198 -8.33 21.81 -6.71
CA ARG A 198 -6.89 22.09 -6.58
C ARG A 198 -6.30 21.28 -5.42
N GLN A 199 -5.12 20.73 -5.63
CA GLN A 199 -4.41 20.01 -4.58
C GLN A 199 -3.91 21.00 -3.51
N LEU A 200 -4.11 20.66 -2.23
CA LEU A 200 -3.55 21.39 -1.11
C LEU A 200 -2.08 21.02 -0.93
N THR A 201 -1.17 21.91 -1.32
CA THR A 201 0.29 21.63 -1.36
C THR A 201 1.14 22.62 -0.57
N ALA A 202 0.65 23.81 -0.26
CA ALA A 202 1.42 24.86 0.42
C ALA A 202 1.12 24.92 1.92
N THR A 203 2.10 25.35 2.72
CA THR A 203 1.89 25.69 4.14
C THR A 203 0.87 26.82 4.24
N SER A 204 -0.22 26.59 4.97
CA SER A 204 -1.27 27.57 5.18
C SER A 204 -2.12 27.17 6.39
N ILE A 205 -2.49 28.15 7.21
CA ILE A 205 -3.45 27.95 8.30
C ILE A 205 -4.59 28.91 8.03
N VAL A 206 -5.72 28.37 7.58
CA VAL A 206 -6.92 29.14 7.26
C VAL A 206 -8.10 28.44 7.92
N ASN A 207 -8.90 29.17 8.70
CA ASN A 207 -10.22 28.77 9.20
C ASN A 207 -10.44 27.25 9.33
N ASN A 208 -9.97 26.66 10.43
CA ASN A 208 -10.12 25.23 10.72
C ASN A 208 -9.40 24.27 9.75
N VAL A 209 -8.51 24.76 8.89
CA VAL A 209 -7.61 23.96 8.05
C VAL A 209 -6.16 24.32 8.40
N SER A 210 -5.35 23.31 8.66
CA SER A 210 -3.92 23.45 8.92
C SER A 210 -3.14 22.62 7.92
N LEU A 211 -2.28 23.28 7.15
CA LEU A 211 -1.34 22.68 6.21
C LEU A 211 0.08 23.04 6.68
N GLN A 212 0.88 22.03 6.95
CA GLN A 212 2.27 22.19 7.32
C GLN A 212 3.13 21.30 6.44
N LEU A 213 3.98 21.88 5.60
CA LEU A 213 4.95 21.11 4.83
C LEU A 213 5.84 20.25 5.75
N ASP A 214 6.11 19.02 5.31
CA ASP A 214 7.12 18.18 5.93
C ASP A 214 8.53 18.79 5.75
N ALA A 215 9.52 18.27 6.48
CA ALA A 215 10.91 18.73 6.37
C ALA A 215 11.50 18.57 4.96
N LEU A 216 10.86 17.77 4.10
CA LEU A 216 11.23 17.52 2.71
C LEU A 216 10.46 18.42 1.73
N GLY A 217 9.55 19.29 2.22
CA GLY A 217 8.80 20.27 1.44
C GLY A 217 7.91 19.67 0.34
N THR A 218 7.60 18.38 0.36
CA THR A 218 6.98 17.69 -0.77
C THR A 218 5.51 17.35 -0.51
N ASP A 219 5.19 16.88 0.69
CA ASP A 219 3.82 16.50 1.08
C ASP A 219 3.45 17.18 2.40
N PRO A 220 2.42 18.05 2.42
CA PRO A 220 2.02 18.69 3.67
C PRO A 220 1.29 17.72 4.59
N LYS A 221 1.60 17.79 5.88
CA LYS A 221 0.65 17.42 6.94
C LYS A 221 -0.57 18.31 6.78
N CYS A 222 -1.74 17.68 6.69
CA CYS A 222 -3.00 18.38 6.46
C CYS A 222 -4.03 17.94 7.50
N ALA A 223 -4.56 18.90 8.25
CA ALA A 223 -5.55 18.68 9.29
C ALA A 223 -6.76 19.59 9.06
N PHE A 224 -7.96 19.03 9.19
CA PHE A 224 -9.23 19.76 9.16
C PHE A 224 -9.93 19.62 10.49
N TYR A 225 -10.50 20.71 10.98
CA TYR A 225 -11.11 20.84 12.29
C TYR A 225 -12.56 21.33 12.19
N SER A 226 -13.32 21.22 13.27
CA SER A 226 -14.64 21.84 13.44
C SER A 226 -15.63 21.55 12.30
N ASN A 227 -15.92 22.51 11.41
CA ASN A 227 -16.83 22.35 10.26
C ASN A 227 -16.12 21.93 8.96
N ALA A 228 -14.79 21.86 8.95
CA ALA A 228 -14.00 21.63 7.75
C ALA A 228 -13.72 20.13 7.52
N VAL A 229 -13.82 19.68 6.28
CA VAL A 229 -13.39 18.36 5.77
C VAL A 229 -12.90 18.54 4.33
N PRO A 230 -11.94 17.73 3.83
CA PRO A 230 -11.48 17.77 2.44
C PRO A 230 -12.63 17.62 1.44
N ALA A 231 -12.59 18.29 0.28
CA ALA A 231 -13.65 18.19 -0.72
C ALA A 231 -13.52 16.89 -1.52
N SER A 232 -12.28 16.52 -1.82
CA SER A 232 -11.95 15.18 -2.27
C SER A 232 -10.57 14.78 -1.78
N VAL A 233 -10.38 13.47 -1.63
CA VAL A 233 -9.09 12.87 -1.30
C VAL A 233 -8.73 11.88 -2.39
N GLU A 234 -7.45 11.79 -2.71
CA GLU A 234 -6.93 10.80 -3.63
C GLU A 234 -5.93 9.92 -2.90
N LEU A 235 -6.14 8.62 -2.97
CA LEU A 235 -5.29 7.64 -2.34
C LEU A 235 -4.43 6.94 -3.38
N GLU A 236 -3.16 6.77 -3.04
CA GLU A 236 -2.21 5.95 -3.76
C GLU A 236 -1.78 4.81 -2.83
N LEU A 237 -1.93 3.57 -3.30
CA LEU A 237 -1.51 2.36 -2.60
C LEU A 237 -0.61 1.54 -3.52
N GLY A 238 0.60 1.24 -3.07
CA GLY A 238 1.55 0.38 -3.77
C GLY A 238 1.80 -0.90 -3.03
N ILE A 239 1.50 -2.02 -3.68
CA ILE A 239 1.64 -3.37 -3.12
C ILE A 239 2.70 -4.13 -3.91
N LEU A 240 3.68 -4.66 -3.20
CA LEU A 240 4.73 -5.52 -3.73
C LEU A 240 4.23 -6.97 -3.81
N GLU A 241 4.56 -7.65 -4.90
CA GLU A 241 4.29 -9.09 -5.06
C GLU A 241 4.87 -9.93 -3.92
N GLU A 242 4.12 -10.95 -3.50
CA GLU A 242 4.41 -11.80 -2.34
C GLU A 242 5.84 -12.35 -2.33
N LYS A 243 6.30 -12.96 -3.43
CA LYS A 243 7.68 -13.51 -3.51
C LYS A 243 8.76 -12.46 -3.32
N ALA A 244 8.53 -11.24 -3.80
CA ALA A 244 9.48 -10.14 -3.61
C ALA A 244 9.40 -9.63 -2.16
N ALA A 245 8.22 -9.61 -1.56
CA ALA A 245 8.02 -9.29 -0.15
C ALA A 245 8.72 -10.31 0.78
N GLU A 246 8.53 -11.60 0.54
CA GLU A 246 9.19 -12.70 1.28
C GLU A 246 10.71 -12.60 1.19
N ARG A 247 11.24 -12.39 -0.02
CA ARG A 247 12.69 -12.20 -0.22
C ARG A 247 13.19 -10.97 0.50
N ALA A 248 12.49 -9.85 0.43
CA ALA A 248 12.87 -8.64 1.17
C ALA A 248 12.91 -8.92 2.68
N ARG A 249 11.93 -9.64 3.23
CA ARG A 249 11.88 -10.01 4.65
C ARG A 249 13.01 -10.96 5.07
N SER A 250 13.47 -11.84 4.18
CA SER A 250 14.61 -12.73 4.46
C SER A 250 15.96 -12.02 4.53
N ILE A 251 16.07 -10.80 3.99
CA ILE A 251 17.30 -10.02 4.02
C ILE A 251 17.39 -9.31 5.37
N GLY A 252 18.29 -9.78 6.24
CA GLY A 252 18.51 -9.18 7.57
C GLY A 252 19.14 -7.79 7.52
N ASP A 253 20.10 -7.57 6.62
CA ASP A 253 20.79 -6.27 6.47
C ASP A 253 19.86 -5.21 5.85
N ALA A 254 19.70 -4.08 6.55
CA ALA A 254 18.74 -3.05 6.15
C ALA A 254 19.12 -2.35 4.83
N THR A 255 20.42 -2.16 4.58
CA THR A 255 20.92 -1.50 3.35
C THR A 255 20.76 -2.41 2.14
N ALA A 256 21.13 -3.69 2.26
CA ALA A 256 20.95 -4.70 1.23
C ALA A 256 19.46 -4.87 0.89
N ARG A 257 18.59 -4.84 1.92
CA ARG A 257 17.14 -4.90 1.73
C ARG A 257 16.60 -3.68 1.00
N ALA A 258 17.02 -2.46 1.38
CA ALA A 258 16.63 -1.23 0.69
C ALA A 258 17.07 -1.24 -0.78
N ASN A 259 18.32 -1.64 -1.07
CA ASN A 259 18.82 -1.75 -2.44
C ASN A 259 18.07 -2.82 -3.25
N PHE A 260 17.70 -3.95 -2.63
CA PHE A 260 16.87 -4.96 -3.28
C PHE A 260 15.49 -4.38 -3.64
N LEU A 261 14.81 -3.74 -2.69
CA LEU A 261 13.49 -3.13 -2.88
C LEU A 261 13.50 -2.02 -3.93
N ALA A 262 14.60 -1.26 -4.01
CA ALA A 262 14.80 -0.23 -5.02
C ALA A 262 14.73 -0.80 -6.45
N GLN A 263 15.17 -2.04 -6.65
CA GLN A 263 15.16 -2.72 -7.95
C GLN A 263 13.85 -3.48 -8.24
N GLN A 264 12.88 -3.49 -7.31
CA GLN A 264 11.61 -4.22 -7.49
C GLN A 264 10.46 -3.36 -8.03
N ALA A 265 10.73 -2.23 -8.68
CA ALA A 265 9.67 -1.34 -9.20
C ALA A 265 8.66 -2.04 -10.12
N SER A 266 9.14 -3.00 -10.93
CA SER A 266 8.30 -3.77 -11.87
C SER A 266 7.37 -4.79 -11.19
N LYS A 267 7.57 -5.05 -9.89
CA LYS A 267 6.76 -5.97 -9.09
C LYS A 267 5.86 -5.23 -8.10
N VAL A 268 5.74 -3.92 -8.24
CA VAL A 268 4.85 -3.10 -7.43
C VAL A 268 3.63 -2.73 -8.25
N HIS A 269 2.47 -3.15 -7.77
CA HIS A 269 1.16 -2.79 -8.33
C HIS A 269 0.68 -1.52 -7.65
N ILE A 270 0.46 -0.45 -8.42
CA ILE A 270 -0.03 0.84 -7.92
C ILE A 270 -1.51 0.96 -8.17
N PHE A 271 -2.26 1.19 -7.11
CA PHE A 271 -3.67 1.49 -7.11
C PHE A 271 -3.83 2.96 -6.78
N ARG A 272 -4.56 3.69 -7.61
CA ARG A 272 -4.82 5.12 -7.43
C ARG A 272 -6.30 5.37 -7.63
N TRP A 273 -6.93 6.03 -6.68
CA TRP A 273 -8.35 6.37 -6.77
C TRP A 273 -8.65 7.65 -6.02
N ARG A 274 -9.66 8.38 -6.52
CA ARG A 274 -10.13 9.63 -5.92
C ARG A 274 -11.54 9.44 -5.35
N VAL A 275 -11.76 10.00 -4.17
CA VAL A 275 -13.00 9.91 -3.42
C VAL A 275 -13.52 11.33 -3.16
N PRO A 276 -14.68 11.70 -3.71
CA PRO A 276 -15.35 12.93 -3.32
C PRO A 276 -15.99 12.74 -1.93
N VAL A 277 -15.83 13.74 -1.07
CA VAL A 277 -16.48 13.79 0.25
C VAL A 277 -17.82 14.49 0.11
N ARG A 278 -18.88 13.86 0.61
CA ARG A 278 -20.26 14.34 0.40
C ARG A 278 -20.67 15.50 1.30
N ASN A 279 -20.04 15.62 2.48
CA ASN A 279 -20.45 16.56 3.53
C ASN A 279 -19.50 17.75 3.65
N VAL A 280 -18.95 18.20 2.52
CA VAL A 280 -18.04 19.35 2.50
C VAL A 280 -18.83 20.65 2.62
N ASP A 281 -18.41 21.52 3.53
CA ASP A 281 -18.88 22.90 3.62
C ASP A 281 -17.95 23.79 2.78
N PRO A 282 -18.40 24.35 1.63
CA PRO A 282 -17.54 25.18 0.80
C PRO A 282 -17.07 26.47 1.48
N SER A 283 -17.80 26.97 2.49
CA SER A 283 -17.42 28.17 3.23
C SER A 283 -16.28 27.93 4.22
N ALA A 284 -15.94 26.67 4.50
CA ALA A 284 -14.81 26.28 5.33
C ALA A 284 -13.45 26.40 4.61
N TYR A 285 -13.44 26.74 3.32
CA TYR A 285 -12.24 26.89 2.49
C TYR A 285 -11.92 28.37 2.25
N PRO A 286 -10.62 28.73 2.10
CA PRO A 286 -10.19 30.05 1.63
C PRO A 286 -10.72 30.39 0.23
#